data_AF-W9AFQ1-F1
#
_entry.id   AF-W9AFQ1-F1
#
_cell.length_a   1.000
_cell.length_b   1.000
_cell.length_c   1.000
_cell.angle_alpha   90.00
_cell.angle_beta   90.00
_cell.angle_gamma   90.00
#
_symmetry.space_group_name_H-M   'P 1'
#
loop_
_entity.id
_entity.type
_entity.pdbx_description
1 polymer ?
#
loop_
_entity_poly.entity_id
_entity_poly.type
_entity_poly.pdbx_seq_one_letter_code
_entity_poly.pdbx_strand_id
1 'polypeptide(L)'
;MTVSSIMIKNVPKNDRPRERMLEYGADHLSNQELLAILLGTGTKAESVMALSNRVLMHFEGLKLLHDATIEELTAIKGIGSAKGVQLLSAIELGKRMNQYKPDVRYVIRSPEDGANYVMEEMRSLRQEHFVVLFLDEESSHS
;
A
#
# COMPACT_ATOMS: atom_id res chain seq x y z
N MET A 1 8.82 3.24 33.61
CA MET A 1 10.15 3.18 32.97
C MET A 1 10.14 4.16 31.80
N THR A 2 10.88 5.26 31.91
CA THR A 2 10.98 6.29 30.87
C THR A 2 11.87 5.78 29.75
N VAL A 3 11.28 5.43 28.61
CA VAL A 3 12.04 5.10 27.40
C VAL A 3 12.69 6.40 26.91
N SER A 4 14.02 6.49 27.00
CA SER A 4 14.77 7.62 26.45
C SER A 4 14.45 7.75 24.96
N SER A 5 13.77 8.83 24.58
CA SER A 5 13.47 9.19 23.19
C SER A 5 14.79 9.52 22.48
N ILE A 6 15.43 8.51 21.90
CA ILE A 6 16.57 8.72 21.00
C ILE A 6 16.05 9.52 19.79
N MET A 7 16.57 10.73 19.62
CA MET A 7 16.31 11.51 18.42
C MET A 7 17.06 10.87 17.24
N ILE A 8 16.47 10.84 16.05
CA ILE A 8 17.09 10.27 14.84
C ILE A 8 18.47 10.84 14.52
N LYS A 9 18.73 12.10 14.90
CA LYS A 9 20.06 12.70 14.76
C LYS A 9 21.15 11.97 15.56
N ASN A 10 20.79 11.25 16.62
CA ASN A 10 21.67 10.46 17.47
C ASN A 10 21.77 8.99 17.03
N VAL A 11 20.97 8.58 16.04
CA VAL A 11 21.08 7.27 15.40
C VAL A 11 22.24 7.34 14.40
N PRO A 12 23.18 6.37 14.40
CA PRO A 12 24.21 6.26 13.38
C PRO A 12 23.61 6.41 11.99
N LYS A 13 24.28 7.11 11.08
CA LYS A 13 23.70 7.45 9.76
C LYS A 13 23.13 6.20 9.05
N ASN A 14 23.90 5.11 9.06
CA ASN A 14 23.55 3.84 8.39
C ASN A 14 22.37 3.12 9.06
N ASP A 15 22.03 3.45 10.31
CA ASP A 15 20.89 2.88 11.02
C ASP A 15 19.63 3.76 10.88
N ARG A 16 19.71 4.88 10.17
CA ARG A 16 18.55 5.75 9.94
C ARG A 16 17.64 5.11 8.89
N PRO A 17 16.30 5.17 9.06
CA PRO A 17 15.37 4.52 8.16
C PRO A 17 15.58 4.86 6.67
N ARG A 18 15.82 6.14 6.35
CA ARG A 18 16.03 6.57 4.96
C ARG A 18 17.31 6.01 4.34
N GLU A 19 18.39 5.93 5.12
CA GLU A 19 19.65 5.38 4.61
C GLU A 19 19.53 3.86 4.47
N ARG A 20 18.91 3.18 5.44
CA ARG A 20 18.59 1.74 5.35
C ARG A 20 17.71 1.41 4.15
N MET A 21 16.72 2.26 3.83
CA MET A 21 15.87 2.12 2.65
C MET A 21 16.70 2.16 1.36
N LEU A 22 17.70 3.04 1.28
CA LEU A 22 18.56 3.18 0.11
C LEU A 22 19.58 2.04 -0.01
N GLU A 23 20.11 1.55 1.13
CA GLU A 23 21.16 0.54 1.15
C GLU A 23 20.62 -0.90 1.04
N TYR A 24 19.52 -1.20 1.75
CA TYR A 24 18.98 -2.56 1.90
C TYR A 24 17.58 -2.73 1.30
N GLY A 25 16.89 -1.64 0.94
CA GLY A 25 15.53 -1.71 0.39
C GLY A 25 14.42 -1.85 1.45
N ALA A 26 13.17 -1.68 1.01
CA ALA A 26 12.00 -1.57 1.89
C ALA A 26 11.73 -2.84 2.72
N ASP A 27 12.05 -4.03 2.22
CA ASP A 27 11.81 -5.31 2.89
C ASP A 27 12.62 -5.47 4.19
N HIS A 28 13.66 -4.66 4.38
CA HIS A 28 14.50 -4.66 5.59
C HIS A 28 14.06 -3.63 6.64
N LEU A 29 12.95 -2.94 6.40
CA LEU A 29 12.40 -1.94 7.31
C LEU A 29 11.14 -2.48 8.00
N SER A 30 11.03 -2.19 9.29
CA SER A 30 9.79 -2.39 10.03
C SER A 30 8.70 -1.40 9.59
N ASN A 31 7.44 -1.73 9.87
CA ASN A 31 6.31 -0.81 9.66
C ASN A 31 6.52 0.55 10.37
N GLN A 32 7.17 0.53 11.54
CA GLN A 32 7.52 1.74 12.29
C GLN A 32 8.50 2.62 11.50
N GLU A 33 9.51 2.02 10.87
CA GLU A 33 10.50 2.73 10.07
C GLU A 33 9.89 3.28 8.77
N LEU A 34 9.03 2.51 8.10
CA LEU A 34 8.30 2.97 6.91
C LEU A 34 7.40 4.18 7.24
N LEU A 35 6.65 4.11 8.34
CA LEU A 35 5.86 5.25 8.81
C LEU A 35 6.75 6.44 9.20
N ALA A 36 7.91 6.19 9.80
CA ALA A 36 8.84 7.27 10.17
C ALA A 36 9.41 7.98 8.93
N ILE A 37 9.66 7.25 7.85
CA ILE A 37 10.09 7.83 6.57
C ILE A 37 9.00 8.72 5.99
N LEU A 38 7.75 8.21 5.94
CA LEU A 38 6.59 8.96 5.47
C LEU A 38 6.44 10.24 6.30
N LEU A 39 6.25 10.12 7.62
CA LEU A 39 6.05 11.28 8.49
C LEU A 39 7.22 12.29 8.47
N GLY A 40 8.43 11.81 8.16
CA GLY A 40 9.65 12.59 7.94
C GLY A 40 10.25 13.21 9.20
N THR A 41 9.43 13.82 10.05
CA THR A 41 9.83 14.48 11.29
C THR A 41 8.87 14.20 12.43
N GLY A 42 9.39 14.28 13.66
CA GLY A 42 8.63 14.05 14.87
C GLY A 42 7.84 15.30 15.27
N THR A 43 7.71 15.51 16.57
CA THR A 43 7.23 16.78 17.14
C THR A 43 8.37 17.43 17.91
N LYS A 44 8.12 18.59 18.53
CA LYS A 44 9.06 19.16 19.51
C LYS A 44 9.21 18.26 20.76
N ALA A 45 8.21 17.42 21.05
CA ALA A 45 8.15 16.61 22.26
C ALA A 45 8.65 15.17 22.06
N GLU A 46 8.65 14.64 20.83
CA GLU A 46 9.03 13.25 20.57
C GLU A 46 9.66 13.05 19.18
N SER A 47 10.48 12.00 19.05
CA SER A 47 11.08 11.61 17.77
C SER A 47 10.03 11.05 16.79
N VAL A 48 10.33 11.07 15.48
CA VAL A 48 9.40 10.46 14.50
C VAL A 48 9.27 8.95 14.69
N MET A 49 10.30 8.28 15.24
CA MET A 49 10.21 6.86 15.60
C MET A 49 9.16 6.64 16.69
N ALA A 50 9.17 7.47 17.74
CA ALA A 50 8.18 7.39 18.82
C ALA A 50 6.76 7.72 18.33
N LEU A 51 6.63 8.76 17.50
CA LEU A 51 5.36 9.13 16.87
C LEU A 51 4.81 8.00 16.00
N SER A 52 5.65 7.38 15.17
CA SER A 52 5.26 6.26 14.30
C SER A 52 4.82 5.04 15.09
N ASN A 53 5.51 4.72 16.20
CA ASN A 53 5.10 3.64 17.08
C ASN A 53 3.74 3.93 17.72
N ARG A 54 3.48 5.19 18.13
CA ARG A 54 2.17 5.56 18.69
C ARG A 54 1.06 5.43 17.66
N VAL A 55 1.31 5.78 16.40
CA VAL A 55 0.35 5.54 15.30
C VAL A 55 0.03 4.05 15.20
N LEU A 56 1.05 3.19 15.13
CA LEU A 56 0.82 1.74 15.08
C LEU A 56 0.06 1.21 16.30
N MET A 57 0.40 1.66 17.50
CA MET A 57 -0.32 1.24 18.71
C MET A 57 -1.79 1.69 18.71
N HIS A 58 -2.08 2.89 18.21
CA HIS A 58 -3.45 3.40 18.12
C HIS A 58 -4.33 2.55 17.19
N PHE A 59 -3.74 1.98 16.14
CA PHE A 59 -4.45 1.23 15.11
C PHE A 59 -4.20 -0.29 15.14
N GLU A 60 -3.69 -0.83 16.25
CA GLU A 60 -3.36 -2.26 16.40
C GLU A 60 -2.46 -2.80 15.25
N GLY A 61 -1.42 -2.03 14.93
CA GLY A 61 -0.53 -2.28 13.80
C GLY A 61 -1.08 -1.70 12.50
N LEU A 62 -1.05 -2.49 11.42
CA LEU A 62 -1.59 -2.09 10.12
C LEU A 62 -3.08 -2.42 9.96
N LYS A 63 -3.64 -3.24 10.86
CA LYS A 63 -4.98 -3.81 10.74
C LYS A 63 -6.05 -2.75 10.69
N LEU A 64 -6.09 -1.84 11.68
CA LEU A 64 -7.07 -0.75 11.70
C LEU A 64 -6.57 0.48 10.94
N LEU A 65 -5.25 0.58 10.72
CA LEU A 65 -4.67 1.71 9.99
C LEU A 65 -5.12 1.71 8.53
N HIS A 66 -5.38 0.53 7.97
CA HIS A 66 -5.92 0.36 6.63
C HIS A 66 -7.19 1.21 6.39
N ASP A 67 -8.08 1.33 7.37
CA ASP A 67 -9.36 2.04 7.24
C ASP A 67 -9.44 3.33 8.06
N ALA A 68 -8.27 3.87 8.45
CA ALA A 68 -8.19 5.08 9.24
C ALA A 68 -8.84 6.28 8.52
N THR A 69 -9.55 7.09 9.29
CA THR A 69 -10.12 8.37 8.86
C THR A 69 -9.19 9.53 9.19
N ILE A 70 -9.44 10.71 8.60
CA ILE A 70 -8.64 11.90 8.92
C ILE A 70 -8.87 12.35 10.37
N GLU A 71 -10.08 12.17 10.90
CA GLU A 71 -10.46 12.48 12.27
C GLU A 71 -9.68 11.61 13.27
N GLU A 72 -9.60 10.29 13.02
CA GLU A 72 -8.84 9.37 13.86
C GLU A 72 -7.34 9.66 13.81
N LEU A 73 -6.79 9.91 12.61
CA LEU A 73 -5.37 10.25 12.47
C LEU A 73 -5.03 11.55 13.20
N THR A 74 -5.86 12.58 13.06
CA THR A 74 -5.62 13.89 13.69
C THR A 74 -5.91 13.93 15.19
N ALA A 75 -6.66 12.94 15.72
CA ALA A 75 -6.79 12.73 17.16
C ALA A 75 -5.47 12.30 17.82
N ILE A 76 -4.54 11.71 17.06
CA ILE A 76 -3.21 11.38 17.56
C ILE A 76 -2.38 12.66 17.68
N LYS A 77 -2.03 13.04 18.92
CA LYS A 77 -1.14 14.18 19.20
C LYS A 77 0.08 14.13 18.27
N GLY A 78 0.44 15.24 17.64
CA GLY A 78 1.59 15.29 16.74
C GLY A 78 1.32 14.90 15.28
N ILE A 79 0.12 14.39 14.96
CA ILE A 79 -0.38 14.24 13.60
C ILE A 79 -1.37 15.37 13.33
N GLY A 80 -0.89 16.44 12.68
CA GLY A 80 -1.77 17.48 12.14
C GLY A 80 -2.34 17.07 10.79
N SER A 81 -3.23 17.88 10.24
CA SER A 81 -3.88 17.66 8.94
C SER A 81 -2.89 17.34 7.82
N ALA A 82 -1.74 18.01 7.75
CA ALA A 82 -0.71 17.71 6.75
C ALA A 82 -0.17 16.27 6.83
N LYS A 83 0.21 15.81 8.03
CA LYS A 83 0.70 14.43 8.25
C LYS A 83 -0.43 13.40 8.09
N GLY A 84 -1.65 13.75 8.50
CA GLY A 84 -2.84 12.90 8.34
C GLY A 84 -3.15 12.65 6.87
N VAL A 85 -3.25 13.71 6.06
CA VAL A 85 -3.47 13.61 4.60
C VAL A 85 -2.35 12.81 3.93
N GLN A 86 -1.10 13.02 4.35
CA GLN A 86 0.03 12.26 3.84
C GLN A 86 -0.10 10.75 4.08
N LEU A 87 -0.48 10.35 5.30
CA LEU A 87 -0.70 8.94 5.63
C LEU A 87 -1.89 8.36 4.85
N LEU A 88 -3.01 9.07 4.79
CA LEU A 88 -4.18 8.64 4.01
C LEU A 88 -3.83 8.44 2.54
N SER A 89 -3.03 9.35 1.97
CA SER A 89 -2.59 9.26 0.58
C SER A 89 -1.75 8.01 0.34
N ALA A 90 -0.84 7.69 1.27
CA ALA A 90 0.00 6.49 1.18
C ALA A 90 -0.82 5.19 1.31
N ILE A 91 -1.78 5.17 2.24
CA ILE A 91 -2.68 4.02 2.45
C ILE A 91 -3.55 3.79 1.21
N GLU A 92 -4.19 4.85 0.70
CA GLU A 92 -5.04 4.78 -0.49
C GLU A 92 -4.25 4.32 -1.73
N LEU A 93 -3.02 4.80 -1.90
CA LEU A 93 -2.15 4.33 -2.97
C LEU A 93 -1.86 2.83 -2.84
N GLY A 94 -1.56 2.36 -1.63
CA GLY A 94 -1.40 0.92 -1.35
C GLY A 94 -2.65 0.10 -1.68
N LYS A 95 -3.84 0.61 -1.32
CA LYS A 95 -5.13 -0.03 -1.68
C LYS A 95 -5.29 -0.13 -3.19
N ARG A 96 -5.05 0.95 -3.93
CA ARG A 96 -5.12 0.98 -5.40
C ARG A 96 -4.11 0.04 -6.04
N MET A 97 -2.88 -0.02 -5.55
CA MET A 97 -1.87 -0.94 -6.06
C MET A 97 -2.26 -2.40 -5.85
N ASN A 98 -2.87 -2.73 -4.70
CA ASN A 98 -3.33 -4.10 -4.43
C ASN A 98 -4.58 -4.48 -5.26
N GLN A 99 -5.44 -3.51 -5.55
CA GLN A 99 -6.59 -3.69 -6.43
C GLN A 99 -6.22 -3.64 -7.91
N TYR A 100 -5.05 -3.10 -8.25
CA TYR A 100 -4.55 -3.03 -9.61
C TYR A 100 -4.25 -4.44 -10.10
N LYS A 101 -5.22 -5.01 -10.81
CA LYS A 101 -4.98 -6.15 -11.66
C LYS A 101 -4.40 -5.56 -12.95
N PRO A 102 -3.12 -5.84 -13.29
CA PRO A 102 -2.66 -5.54 -14.63
C PRO A 102 -3.67 -6.20 -15.58
N ASP A 103 -4.04 -5.48 -16.63
CA ASP A 103 -4.81 -6.02 -17.73
C ASP A 103 -3.99 -7.20 -18.30
N VAL A 104 -4.20 -8.39 -17.76
CA VAL A 104 -3.90 -9.62 -18.47
C VAL A 104 -4.97 -9.66 -19.54
N ARG A 105 -4.80 -8.86 -20.59
CA ARG A 105 -5.59 -8.98 -21.80
C ARG A 105 -5.41 -10.41 -22.25
N TYR A 106 -6.43 -11.21 -22.05
CA TYR A 106 -6.49 -12.52 -22.67
C TYR A 106 -6.60 -12.25 -24.17
N VAL A 107 -5.48 -12.39 -24.88
CA VAL A 107 -5.42 -12.09 -26.30
C VAL A 107 -6.06 -13.26 -27.05
N ILE A 108 -7.26 -13.05 -27.56
CA ILE A 108 -7.93 -13.99 -28.44
C ILE A 108 -7.32 -13.84 -29.83
N ARG A 109 -6.40 -14.73 -30.20
CA ARG A 109 -5.76 -14.75 -31.53
C ARG A 109 -6.45 -15.73 -32.47
N SER A 110 -7.28 -16.60 -31.94
CA SER A 110 -8.00 -17.65 -32.66
C SER A 110 -9.37 -17.91 -32.04
N PRO A 111 -10.30 -18.53 -32.79
CA PRO A 111 -11.57 -18.99 -32.24
C PRO A 111 -11.40 -19.95 -31.05
N GLU A 112 -10.31 -20.72 -31.01
CA GLU A 112 -10.00 -21.66 -29.93
C GLU A 112 -9.63 -20.93 -28.63
N ASP A 113 -8.90 -19.81 -28.73
CA ASP A 113 -8.62 -18.95 -27.57
C ASP A 113 -9.92 -18.40 -26.97
N GLY A 114 -10.84 -17.92 -27.83
CA GLY A 114 -12.14 -17.43 -27.39
C GLY A 114 -13.00 -18.52 -26.75
N ALA A 115 -12.97 -19.74 -27.29
CA ALA A 115 -13.64 -20.90 -26.71
C ALA A 115 -13.04 -21.25 -25.35
N ASN A 116 -11.71 -21.37 -25.25
CA ASN A 116 -11.02 -21.70 -24.00
C ASN A 116 -11.25 -20.66 -22.90
N TYR A 117 -11.32 -19.38 -23.26
CA TYR A 117 -11.60 -18.28 -22.34
C TYR A 117 -12.94 -18.45 -21.61
N VAL A 118 -14.00 -18.83 -22.34
CA VAL A 118 -15.34 -19.01 -21.76
C VAL A 118 -15.60 -20.43 -21.26
N MET A 119 -14.82 -21.41 -21.73
CA MET A 119 -15.06 -22.84 -21.45
C MET A 119 -14.97 -23.17 -19.97
N GLU A 120 -14.07 -22.53 -19.22
CA GLU A 120 -13.92 -22.76 -17.78
C GLU A 120 -15.20 -22.41 -17.00
N GLU A 121 -15.82 -21.26 -17.32
CA GLU A 121 -17.06 -20.81 -16.69
C GLU A 121 -18.29 -21.59 -17.20
N MET A 122 -18.30 -21.94 -18.49
CA MET A 122 -19.43 -22.62 -19.13
C MET A 122 -19.51 -24.12 -18.84
N ARG A 123 -18.40 -24.77 -18.44
CA ARG A 123 -18.32 -26.23 -18.28
C ARG A 123 -19.33 -26.82 -17.28
N SER A 124 -19.75 -26.02 -16.30
CA SER A 124 -20.67 -26.48 -15.24
C SER A 124 -22.15 -26.18 -15.55
N LEU A 125 -22.43 -25.45 -16.63
CA LEU A 125 -23.79 -25.06 -16.97
C LEU A 125 -24.56 -26.23 -17.57
N ARG A 126 -25.76 -26.47 -17.05
CA ARG A 126 -26.62 -27.61 -17.42
C ARG A 126 -27.65 -27.28 -18.50
N GLN A 127 -27.65 -26.04 -18.99
CA GLN A 127 -28.54 -25.54 -20.02
C GLN A 127 -27.74 -24.89 -21.14
N GLU A 128 -28.35 -24.71 -22.30
CA GLU A 128 -27.72 -24.03 -23.42
C GLU A 128 -27.65 -22.52 -23.15
N HIS A 129 -26.45 -21.95 -23.26
CA HIS A 129 -26.19 -20.53 -23.08
C HIS A 129 -25.58 -19.94 -24.34
N PHE A 130 -26.18 -18.86 -24.84
CA PHE A 130 -25.61 -18.06 -25.93
C PHE A 130 -24.80 -16.91 -25.33
N VAL A 131 -23.49 -16.89 -25.63
CA VAL A 131 -22.55 -15.89 -25.11
C VAL A 131 -21.98 -15.07 -26.28
N VAL A 132 -21.90 -13.76 -26.10
CA VAL A 132 -21.32 -12.83 -27.07
C VAL A 132 -20.05 -12.24 -26.49
N LEU A 133 -18.93 -12.46 -27.17
CA LEU A 133 -17.64 -11.86 -26.85
C LEU A 133 -17.43 -10.62 -27.74
N PHE A 134 -17.27 -9.46 -27.12
CA PHE A 134 -16.87 -8.24 -27.81
C PHE A 134 -15.34 -8.17 -27.80
N LEU A 135 -14.74 -8.17 -28.97
CA LEU A 135 -13.29 -8.05 -29.15
C LEU A 135 -12.97 -6.64 -29.63
N ASP A 136 -11.86 -6.09 -29.16
CA ASP A 136 -11.27 -4.85 -29.66
C ASP A 136 -9.98 -5.17 -30.40
N GLU A 137 -9.73 -4.50 -31.52
CA GLU A 137 -8.52 -4.69 -32.32
C GLU A 137 -7.39 -3.82 -31.77
N GLU A 138 -6.47 -4.42 -31.01
CA GLU A 138 -5.19 -3.78 -30.72
C GLU A 138 -4.22 -3.99 -31.89
N SER A 139 -4.32 -3.15 -32.92
CA SER A 139 -3.32 -3.11 -33.99
C SER A 139 -1.98 -2.60 -33.46
N SER A 140 -1.07 -3.53 -33.13
CA SER A 140 0.32 -3.24 -32.75
C SER A 140 1.04 -2.64 -33.95
N HIS A 141 0.96 -1.31 -34.14
CA HIS A 141 1.80 -0.61 -35.09
C HIS A 141 3.22 -0.55 -34.52
N SER A 142 4.09 -1.43 -35.05
CA SER A 142 5.54 -1.38 -34.87
C SER A 142 6.18 -0.39 -35.85
#